data_AF-A0A6A7G8K2-F1
#
_entry.id   AF-A0A6A7G8K2-F1
#
_cell.length_a   1.000
_cell.length_b   1.000
_cell.length_c   1.000
_cell.angle_alpha   90.00
_cell.angle_beta   90.00
_cell.angle_gamma   90.00
#
_symmetry.space_group_name_H-M   'P 1'
#
loop_
_entity.id
_entity.type
_entity.pdbx_description
1 polymer ?
#
loop_
_entity_poly.entity_id
_entity_poly.type
_entity_poly.pdbx_seq_one_letter_code
_entity_poly.pdbx_strand_id
1 'polypeptide(L)'
;MSYRELRNLTEMLRALGYPRLVSIENFRTPNFPLVAEVLAWVVRRFDPHMDDLPNDVDTEQDRVIFVRVVAQFMASKAHVRLNTKKLYQADGFAVQEILKALSLLYSALKSNTAEDDLDEEGETTHNFDVMSRTGELKQIRSLASNITTRGATLFDLLRREVNLREMRTNVINRPLEVVDVERGLQEAIAACEADFKETQRA
;
A
#
# COMPACT_ATOMS: atom_id res chain seq x y z
N MET A 1 -15.82 21.80 0.78
CA MET A 1 -14.94 21.75 -0.40
C MET A 1 -14.10 23.01 -0.47
N SER A 2 -12.81 22.91 -0.77
CA SER A 2 -11.95 24.08 -1.04
C SER A 2 -11.88 24.39 -2.54
N TYR A 3 -11.87 25.67 -2.92
CA TYR A 3 -11.62 26.10 -4.31
C TYR A 3 -10.34 25.50 -4.90
N ARG A 4 -9.33 25.27 -4.05
CA ARG A 4 -8.08 24.60 -4.42
C ARG A 4 -8.31 23.18 -4.92
N GLU A 5 -9.20 22.41 -4.30
CA GLU A 5 -9.50 21.03 -4.69
C GLU A 5 -10.16 20.99 -6.08
N LEU A 6 -11.11 21.89 -6.35
CA LEU A 6 -11.73 22.02 -7.68
C LEU A 6 -10.70 22.31 -8.76
N ARG A 7 -9.87 23.32 -8.53
CA ARG A 7 -8.83 23.71 -9.47
C ARG A 7 -7.87 22.56 -9.74
N ASN A 8 -7.41 21.89 -8.68
CA ASN A 8 -6.51 20.75 -8.80
C ASN A 8 -7.13 19.63 -9.64
N LEU A 9 -8.40 19.29 -9.41
CA LEU A 9 -9.08 18.27 -10.19
C LEU A 9 -9.14 18.64 -11.68
N THR A 10 -9.52 19.88 -12.00
CA THR A 10 -9.60 20.33 -13.41
C THR A 10 -8.24 20.34 -14.11
N GLU A 11 -7.18 20.74 -13.41
CA GLU A 11 -5.82 20.75 -13.96
C GLU A 11 -5.29 19.33 -14.16
N MET A 12 -5.48 18.44 -13.19
CA MET A 12 -5.01 17.05 -13.27
C MET A 12 -5.75 16.25 -14.35
N LEU A 13 -7.07 16.44 -14.51
CA LEU A 13 -7.82 15.83 -15.60
C LEU A 13 -7.29 16.28 -16.97
N ARG A 14 -7.00 17.57 -17.13
CA ARG A 14 -6.42 18.10 -18.37
C ARG A 14 -5.04 17.48 -18.64
N ALA A 15 -4.16 17.46 -17.64
CA ALA A 15 -2.81 16.92 -17.77
C ALA A 15 -2.80 15.42 -18.08
N LEU A 16 -3.75 14.64 -17.54
CA LEU A 16 -3.89 13.21 -17.83
C LEU A 16 -4.65 12.92 -19.15
N GLY A 17 -5.01 13.97 -19.91
CA GLY A 17 -5.67 13.83 -21.21
C GLY A 17 -7.13 13.40 -21.13
N TYR A 18 -7.88 13.83 -20.12
CA TYR A 18 -9.32 13.63 -20.08
C TYR A 18 -9.99 14.39 -21.24
N PRO A 19 -10.82 13.74 -22.08
CA PRO A 19 -11.25 14.31 -23.36
C PRO A 19 -12.26 15.47 -23.24
N ARG A 20 -12.99 15.56 -22.13
CA ARG A 20 -14.04 16.56 -21.93
C ARG A 20 -13.53 17.72 -21.08
N LEU A 21 -13.88 18.95 -21.47
CA LEU A 21 -13.61 20.14 -20.65
C LEU A 21 -14.48 20.13 -19.38
N VAL A 22 -13.83 20.14 -18.22
CA VAL A 22 -14.48 20.20 -16.90
C VAL A 22 -14.21 21.55 -16.27
N SER A 23 -15.26 22.22 -15.81
CA SER A 23 -15.16 23.49 -15.10
C SER A 23 -15.46 23.32 -13.61
N ILE A 24 -15.03 24.33 -12.83
CA ILE A 24 -15.30 24.45 -11.40
C ILE A 24 -16.81 24.53 -11.12
N GLU A 25 -17.59 25.10 -12.05
CA GLU A 25 -19.04 25.27 -11.90
C GLU A 25 -19.80 23.95 -11.96
N ASN A 26 -19.26 22.93 -12.65
CA ASN A 26 -19.92 21.64 -12.80
C ASN A 26 -20.12 20.89 -11.48
N PHE A 27 -19.43 21.27 -10.40
CA PHE A 27 -19.53 20.66 -9.07
C PHE A 27 -20.14 21.58 -8.01
N ARG A 28 -20.62 22.78 -8.38
CA ARG A 28 -21.35 23.66 -7.46
C ARG A 28 -22.72 23.10 -7.11
N THR A 29 -23.30 22.32 -8.02
CA THR A 29 -24.51 21.52 -7.82
C THR A 29 -24.21 20.05 -8.10
N PRO A 30 -24.97 19.12 -7.52
CA PRO A 30 -24.82 17.69 -7.80
C PRO A 30 -24.92 17.39 -9.30
N ASN A 31 -23.88 16.77 -9.86
CA ASN A 31 -23.79 16.37 -11.26
C ASN A 31 -23.27 14.94 -11.38
N PHE A 32 -24.16 13.98 -11.09
CA PHE A 32 -23.81 12.56 -11.10
C PHE A 32 -23.33 12.06 -12.47
N PRO A 33 -23.96 12.42 -13.61
CA PRO A 33 -23.49 11.96 -14.92
C PRO A 33 -22.02 12.30 -15.18
N LEU A 34 -21.59 13.52 -14.83
CA LEU A 34 -20.18 13.91 -14.96
C LEU A 34 -19.27 13.12 -14.01
N VAL A 35 -19.68 12.91 -12.75
CA VAL A 35 -18.90 12.11 -11.80
C VAL A 35 -18.76 10.67 -12.28
N ALA A 36 -19.83 10.07 -12.79
CA ALA A 36 -19.81 8.73 -13.35
C ALA A 36 -18.88 8.64 -14.57
N GLU A 37 -18.97 9.60 -15.49
CA GLU A 37 -18.09 9.68 -16.67
C GLU A 37 -16.61 9.76 -16.26
N VAL A 38 -16.28 10.65 -15.32
CA VAL A 38 -14.91 10.82 -14.81
C VAL A 38 -14.41 9.56 -14.12
N LEU A 39 -15.22 8.95 -13.24
CA LEU A 39 -14.84 7.71 -12.55
C LEU A 39 -14.63 6.55 -13.52
N ALA A 40 -15.53 6.40 -14.50
CA ALA A 40 -15.43 5.37 -15.53
C ALA A 40 -14.15 5.55 -16.36
N TRP A 41 -13.80 6.80 -16.68
CA TRP A 41 -12.55 7.10 -17.36
C TRP A 41 -11.32 6.77 -16.49
N VAL A 42 -11.34 7.16 -15.21
CA VAL A 42 -10.24 6.84 -14.26
C VAL A 42 -10.04 5.33 -14.15
N VAL A 43 -11.12 4.56 -13.98
CA VAL A 43 -11.04 3.10 -13.87
C VAL A 43 -10.41 2.47 -15.12
N ARG A 44 -10.80 2.92 -16.32
CA ARG A 44 -10.19 2.45 -17.58
C ARG A 44 -8.72 2.85 -17.76
N ARG A 45 -8.25 3.90 -17.07
CA ARG A 45 -6.81 4.24 -17.01
C ARG A 45 -6.01 3.28 -16.11
N PHE A 46 -6.65 2.68 -15.12
CA PHE A 46 -6.02 1.65 -14.28
C PHE A 46 -6.04 0.27 -14.95
N ASP A 47 -7.14 -0.07 -15.62
CA ASP A 47 -7.31 -1.35 -16.29
C ASP A 47 -8.15 -1.17 -17.58
N PRO A 48 -7.50 -1.22 -18.77
CA PRO A 48 -8.19 -1.09 -20.04
C PRO A 48 -9.20 -2.22 -20.34
N HIS A 49 -9.07 -3.38 -19.67
CA HIS A 49 -9.92 -4.56 -19.89
C HIS A 49 -11.09 -4.65 -18.91
N MET A 50 -11.41 -3.57 -18.20
CA MET A 50 -12.53 -3.54 -17.27
C MET A 50 -13.85 -3.36 -18.02
N ASP A 51 -14.39 -4.47 -18.52
CA ASP A 51 -15.66 -4.53 -19.26
C ASP A 51 -16.90 -4.57 -18.34
N ASP A 52 -16.72 -4.95 -17.07
CA ASP A 52 -17.79 -5.12 -16.08
C ASP A 52 -18.36 -3.81 -15.51
N LEU A 53 -17.93 -2.64 -16.01
CA LEU A 53 -18.45 -1.37 -15.52
C LEU A 53 -19.88 -1.12 -16.05
N PRO A 54 -20.87 -0.86 -15.19
CA PRO A 54 -22.20 -0.48 -15.65
C PRO A 54 -22.14 0.78 -16.52
N ASN A 55 -22.72 0.73 -17.71
CA ASN A 55 -22.75 1.86 -18.64
C ASN A 55 -23.95 2.78 -18.42
N ASP A 56 -25.00 2.29 -17.74
CA ASP A 56 -26.21 3.05 -17.45
C ASP A 56 -26.18 3.57 -16.00
N VAL A 57 -26.56 4.83 -15.82
CA VAL A 57 -26.63 5.55 -14.53
C VAL A 57 -27.89 6.41 -14.43
N ASP A 58 -28.92 6.10 -15.23
CA ASP A 58 -30.14 6.89 -15.30
C ASP A 58 -31.01 6.71 -14.06
N THR A 59 -31.09 5.49 -13.52
CA THR A 59 -31.85 5.19 -12.30
C THR A 59 -31.02 5.30 -11.03
N GLU A 60 -31.66 5.57 -9.88
CA GLU A 60 -30.96 5.61 -8.58
C GLU A 60 -30.30 4.26 -8.23
N GLN A 61 -30.93 3.14 -8.61
CA GLN A 61 -30.38 1.81 -8.38
C GLN A 61 -29.09 1.61 -9.17
N ASP A 62 -29.09 1.98 -10.45
CA ASP A 62 -27.91 1.84 -11.31
C ASP A 62 -26.75 2.70 -10.82
N ARG A 63 -27.03 3.93 -10.36
CA ARG A 63 -26.03 4.81 -9.74
C ARG A 63 -25.38 4.18 -8.51
N VAL A 64 -26.18 3.55 -7.64
CA VAL A 64 -25.67 2.88 -6.43
C VAL A 64 -24.80 1.67 -6.81
N ILE A 65 -25.23 0.89 -7.79
CA ILE A 65 -24.46 -0.26 -8.30
C ILE A 65 -23.14 0.22 -8.89
N PHE A 66 -23.19 1.24 -9.77
CA PHE A 66 -22.01 1.86 -10.38
C PHE A 66 -20.98 2.31 -9.33
N VAL A 67 -21.41 3.10 -8.34
CA VAL A 67 -20.51 3.59 -7.28
C VAL A 67 -19.90 2.44 -6.47
N ARG A 68 -20.67 1.38 -6.20
CA ARG A 68 -20.17 0.20 -5.48
C ARG A 68 -19.10 -0.53 -6.29
N VAL A 69 -19.34 -0.76 -7.58
CA VAL A 69 -18.39 -1.42 -8.48
C VAL A 69 -17.09 -0.62 -8.58
N VAL A 70 -17.18 0.70 -8.79
CA VAL A 70 -16.00 1.58 -8.84
C VAL A 70 -15.22 1.55 -7.52
N ALA A 71 -15.89 1.68 -6.38
CA ALA A 71 -15.21 1.67 -5.08
C ALA A 71 -14.54 0.32 -4.78
N GLN A 72 -15.17 -0.80 -5.14
CA GLN A 72 -14.60 -2.14 -5.00
C GLN A 72 -13.38 -2.33 -5.91
N PHE A 73 -13.46 -1.90 -7.17
CA PHE A 73 -12.34 -1.92 -8.10
C PHE A 73 -11.15 -1.12 -7.54
N MET A 74 -11.39 0.12 -7.11
CA MET A 74 -10.34 1.01 -6.62
C MET A 74 -9.68 0.46 -5.35
N ALA A 75 -10.45 -0.16 -4.44
CA ALA A 75 -9.90 -0.77 -3.24
C ALA A 75 -9.07 -2.03 -3.53
N SER A 76 -9.51 -2.86 -4.48
CA SER A 76 -8.89 -4.16 -4.77
C SER A 76 -7.68 -4.06 -5.71
N LYS A 77 -7.79 -3.29 -6.79
CA LYS A 77 -6.75 -3.19 -7.82
C LYS A 77 -5.82 -2.00 -7.66
N ALA A 78 -6.36 -0.84 -7.26
CA ALA A 78 -5.57 0.39 -7.09
C ALA A 78 -5.15 0.64 -5.62
N HIS A 79 -5.62 -0.19 -4.67
CA HIS A 79 -5.42 -0.01 -3.23
C HIS A 79 -5.84 1.37 -2.68
N VAL A 80 -6.80 2.03 -3.35
CA VAL A 80 -7.35 3.32 -2.94
C VAL A 80 -8.75 3.12 -2.36
N ARG A 81 -8.93 3.46 -1.09
CA ARG A 81 -10.24 3.43 -0.43
C ARG A 81 -11.02 4.72 -0.68
N LEU A 82 -12.16 4.60 -1.37
CA LEU A 82 -13.06 5.71 -1.69
C LEU A 82 -14.32 5.69 -0.82
N ASN A 83 -14.81 6.87 -0.45
CA ASN A 83 -16.08 7.01 0.26
C ASN A 83 -17.25 7.08 -0.73
N THR A 84 -18.03 5.99 -0.80
CA THR A 84 -19.17 5.84 -1.72
C THR A 84 -20.27 6.88 -1.49
N LYS A 85 -20.53 7.29 -0.25
CA LYS A 85 -21.53 8.32 0.06
C LYS A 85 -21.14 9.67 -0.55
N LYS A 86 -19.87 10.05 -0.42
CA LYS A 86 -19.36 11.30 -0.99
C LYS A 86 -19.34 11.28 -2.52
N LEU A 87 -18.99 10.13 -3.13
CA LEU A 87 -19.07 9.96 -4.58
C LEU A 87 -20.52 10.14 -5.08
N TYR A 88 -21.49 9.56 -4.37
CA TYR A 88 -22.91 9.64 -4.75
C TYR A 88 -23.51 11.05 -4.61
N GLN A 89 -23.01 11.87 -3.67
CA GLN A 89 -23.42 13.28 -3.56
C GLN A 89 -23.13 14.09 -4.84
N ALA A 90 -22.14 13.63 -5.63
CA ALA A 90 -21.80 14.15 -6.95
C ALA A 90 -21.55 15.66 -7.04
N ASP A 91 -21.15 16.27 -5.93
CA ASP A 91 -20.86 17.68 -5.78
C ASP A 91 -19.39 17.86 -5.38
N GLY A 92 -19.10 18.93 -4.64
CA GLY A 92 -17.77 19.17 -4.11
C GLY A 92 -17.19 18.09 -3.19
N PHE A 93 -18.02 17.23 -2.58
CA PHE A 93 -17.51 16.12 -1.78
C PHE A 93 -17.02 14.96 -2.65
N ALA A 94 -17.64 14.74 -3.81
CA ALA A 94 -17.20 13.72 -4.77
C ALA A 94 -15.80 14.03 -5.30
N VAL A 95 -15.50 15.31 -5.55
CA VAL A 95 -14.17 15.76 -6.02
C VAL A 95 -13.05 15.38 -5.05
N GLN A 96 -13.28 15.45 -3.74
CA GLN A 96 -12.27 15.04 -2.75
C GLN A 96 -11.90 13.56 -2.88
N GLU A 97 -12.88 12.73 -3.24
CA GLU A 97 -12.68 11.30 -3.41
C GLU A 97 -12.07 10.99 -4.79
N ILE A 98 -12.53 11.65 -5.85
CA ILE A 98 -11.95 11.52 -7.20
C ILE A 98 -10.46 11.92 -7.20
N LEU A 99 -10.10 12.98 -6.46
CA LEU A 99 -8.71 13.44 -6.35
C LEU A 99 -7.77 12.38 -5.79
N LYS A 100 -8.23 11.47 -4.90
CA LYS A 100 -7.39 10.39 -4.37
C LYS A 100 -6.96 9.41 -5.47
N ALA A 101 -7.85 9.13 -6.41
CA ALA A 101 -7.56 8.27 -7.55
C ALA A 101 -6.69 9.01 -8.58
N LEU A 102 -7.05 10.25 -8.91
CA LEU A 102 -6.30 11.06 -9.86
C LEU A 102 -4.88 11.39 -9.38
N SER A 103 -4.66 11.60 -8.08
CA SER A 103 -3.33 11.89 -7.54
C SER A 103 -2.34 10.77 -7.80
N LEU A 104 -2.81 9.52 -7.76
CA LEU A 104 -1.96 8.36 -8.01
C LEU A 104 -1.58 8.25 -9.50
N LEU A 105 -2.53 8.47 -10.41
CA LEU A 105 -2.27 8.52 -11.85
C LEU A 105 -1.35 9.71 -12.22
N TYR A 106 -1.63 10.88 -11.65
CA TYR A 106 -0.86 12.09 -11.91
C TYR A 106 0.57 12.00 -11.38
N SER A 107 0.79 11.39 -10.21
CA SER A 107 2.14 11.15 -9.70
C SER A 107 2.95 10.22 -10.61
N ALA A 108 2.30 9.19 -11.17
CA ALA A 108 2.95 8.27 -12.11
C ALA A 108 3.28 8.94 -13.45
N LEU A 109 2.40 9.81 -13.95
CA LEU A 109 2.70 10.62 -15.13
C LEU A 109 3.90 11.54 -14.90
N LYS A 110 3.96 12.20 -13.73
CA LYS A 110 5.04 13.11 -13.37
C LYS A 110 6.38 12.39 -13.20
N SER A 111 6.38 11.14 -12.70
CA SER A 111 7.63 10.37 -12.62
C SER A 111 8.18 10.01 -14.00
N ASN A 112 7.31 9.67 -14.97
CA ASN A 112 7.75 9.37 -16.33
C ASN A 112 8.24 10.62 -17.08
N THR A 113 7.55 11.76 -16.94
CA THR A 113 8.00 13.01 -17.60
C THR A 113 9.30 13.56 -17.01
N ALA A 114 9.54 13.35 -15.71
CA ALA A 114 10.82 13.69 -15.09
C ALA A 114 11.99 12.79 -15.56
N GLU A 115 11.71 11.64 -16.20
CA GLU A 115 12.73 10.81 -16.84
C GLU A 115 12.99 11.24 -18.29
N ASP A 116 11.98 11.72 -19.03
CA ASP A 116 12.14 12.25 -20.40
C ASP A 116 12.81 13.66 -20.45
N ASP A 117 12.59 14.51 -19.44
CA ASP A 117 13.23 15.85 -19.35
C ASP A 117 14.74 15.80 -19.08
N LEU A 118 15.34 14.61 -18.88
CA LEU A 118 16.78 14.45 -18.65
C LEU A 118 17.61 14.45 -19.94
N ASP A 119 16.98 14.32 -21.12
CA ASP A 119 17.69 14.13 -22.38
C ASP A 119 17.73 15.36 -23.31
N GLU A 120 16.94 16.43 -23.06
CA GLU A 120 16.78 17.49 -24.09
C GLU A 120 17.15 18.94 -23.75
N GLU A 121 17.36 19.39 -22.51
CA GLU A 121 17.73 20.80 -22.29
C GLU A 121 18.86 21.03 -21.28
N GLY A 122 19.97 21.56 -21.81
CA GLY A 122 21.15 21.95 -21.07
C GLY A 122 20.92 23.05 -20.03
N GLU A 123 21.79 23.04 -19.03
CA GLU A 123 22.08 24.14 -18.10
C GLU A 123 20.87 24.91 -17.55
N THR A 124 20.16 24.30 -16.62
CA THR A 124 19.68 25.03 -15.46
C THR A 124 20.05 24.29 -14.19
N THR A 125 20.70 25.01 -13.30
CA THR A 125 21.17 24.57 -11.98
C THR A 125 19.99 24.22 -11.08
N HIS A 126 19.35 23.08 -11.34
CA HIS A 126 18.44 22.47 -10.40
C HIS A 126 19.29 21.70 -9.38
N ASN A 127 19.43 22.31 -8.19
CA ASN A 127 19.85 21.61 -6.98
C ASN A 127 18.95 20.39 -6.80
N PHE A 128 19.39 19.27 -7.37
CA PHE A 128 18.83 17.96 -7.14
C PHE A 128 18.89 17.77 -5.63
N ASP A 129 17.73 17.63 -5.00
CA ASP A 129 17.57 17.35 -3.58
C ASP A 129 18.03 15.91 -3.29
N VAL A 130 19.28 15.62 -3.66
CA VAL A 130 20.04 14.42 -3.30
C VAL A 130 20.07 14.34 -1.78
N MET A 131 20.12 15.48 -1.08
CA MET A 131 20.25 15.51 0.37
C MET A 131 19.01 14.97 1.09
N SER A 132 17.78 15.29 0.66
CA SER A 132 16.58 14.67 1.26
C SER A 132 16.44 13.18 0.95
N ARG A 133 16.78 12.75 -0.28
CA ARG A 133 16.67 11.34 -0.70
C ARG A 133 17.87 10.48 -0.31
N THR A 134 19.01 11.04 0.11
CA THR A 134 20.16 10.25 0.56
C THR A 134 19.86 9.42 1.79
N GLY A 135 18.97 9.89 2.68
CA GLY A 135 18.49 9.12 3.82
C GLY A 135 17.74 7.86 3.38
N GLU A 136 16.81 8.02 2.44
CA GLU A 136 16.03 6.92 1.86
C GLU A 136 16.94 5.95 1.09
N LEU A 137 17.90 6.43 0.29
CA LEU A 137 18.84 5.58 -0.44
C LEU A 137 19.74 4.76 0.51
N LYS A 138 20.17 5.33 1.64
CA LYS A 138 20.92 4.60 2.67
C LYS A 138 20.04 3.52 3.32
N GLN A 139 18.77 3.81 3.58
CA GLN A 139 17.81 2.84 4.12
C GLN A 139 17.49 1.72 3.11
N ILE A 140 17.32 2.04 1.83
CA ILE A 140 17.10 1.04 0.78
C ILE A 140 18.30 0.10 0.69
N ARG A 141 19.54 0.63 0.70
CA ARG A 141 20.75 -0.18 0.65
C ARG A 141 20.90 -1.07 1.89
N SER A 142 20.56 -0.56 3.08
CA SER A 142 20.61 -1.36 4.31
C SER A 142 19.53 -2.46 4.31
N LEU A 143 18.32 -2.16 3.85
CA LEU A 143 17.24 -3.14 3.68
C LEU A 143 17.60 -4.22 2.66
N ALA A 144 18.17 -3.84 1.52
CA ALA A 144 18.64 -4.80 0.52
C ALA A 144 19.70 -5.75 1.10
N SER A 145 20.67 -5.22 1.85
CA SER A 145 21.67 -6.04 2.55
C SER A 145 21.02 -6.99 3.58
N ASN A 146 20.02 -6.49 4.32
CA ASN A 146 19.28 -7.30 5.29
C ASN A 146 18.48 -8.42 4.61
N ILE A 147 17.90 -8.19 3.44
CA ILE A 147 17.19 -9.23 2.68
C ILE A 147 18.16 -10.35 2.30
N THR A 148 19.32 -10.02 1.74
CA THR A 148 20.35 -11.00 1.38
C THR A 148 20.84 -11.77 2.61
N THR A 149 21.12 -11.07 3.70
CA THR A 149 21.60 -11.68 4.95
C THR A 149 20.54 -12.61 5.55
N ARG A 150 19.27 -12.15 5.65
CA ARG A 150 18.17 -12.98 6.15
C ARG A 150 17.92 -14.18 5.24
N GLY A 151 17.99 -14.00 3.93
CA GLY A 151 17.89 -15.07 2.94
C GLY A 151 18.95 -16.15 3.16
N ALA A 152 20.21 -15.75 3.35
CA ALA A 152 21.30 -16.68 3.66
C ALA A 152 21.07 -17.41 4.99
N THR A 153 20.71 -16.69 6.05
CA THR A 153 20.40 -17.34 7.34
C THR A 153 19.23 -18.31 7.26
N LEU A 154 18.18 -17.96 6.53
CA LEU A 154 17.03 -18.83 6.33
C LEU A 154 17.41 -20.08 5.54
N PHE A 155 18.21 -19.93 4.48
CA PHE A 155 18.74 -21.06 3.71
C PHE A 155 19.51 -22.03 4.60
N ASP A 156 20.42 -21.52 5.44
CA ASP A 156 21.20 -22.35 6.35
C ASP A 156 20.35 -23.04 7.42
N LEU A 157 19.34 -22.35 7.96
CA LEU A 157 18.41 -22.92 8.95
C LEU A 157 17.54 -24.02 8.33
N LEU A 158 16.95 -23.77 7.15
CA LEU A 158 16.15 -24.76 6.44
C LEU A 158 16.96 -25.98 6.02
N ARG A 159 18.23 -25.77 5.62
CA ARG A 159 19.15 -26.87 5.30
C ARG A 159 19.39 -27.80 6.49
N ARG A 160 19.43 -27.26 7.71
CA ARG A 160 19.59 -28.03 8.95
C ARG A 160 18.29 -28.67 9.43
N GLU A 161 17.13 -28.14 9.05
CA GLU A 161 15.83 -28.61 9.55
C GLU A 161 15.57 -30.09 9.23
N VAL A 162 16.07 -30.60 8.10
CA VAL A 162 15.92 -32.04 7.75
C VAL A 162 16.54 -32.93 8.83
N ASN A 163 17.76 -32.61 9.27
CA ASN A 163 18.47 -33.38 10.31
C ASN A 163 17.91 -33.08 11.71
N LEU A 164 17.57 -31.81 11.98
CA LEU A 164 17.01 -31.41 13.28
C LEU A 164 15.64 -32.02 13.52
N ARG A 165 14.83 -32.20 12.48
CA ARG A 165 13.51 -32.84 12.57
C ARG A 165 13.62 -34.29 13.01
N GLU A 166 14.53 -35.05 12.42
CA GLU A 166 14.76 -36.44 12.79
C GLU A 166 15.28 -36.57 14.23
N MET A 167 16.29 -35.77 14.61
CA MET A 167 16.79 -35.74 15.98
C MET A 167 15.69 -35.35 16.98
N ARG A 168 14.86 -34.35 16.65
CA ARG A 168 13.74 -33.93 17.50
C ARG A 168 12.74 -35.06 17.71
N THR A 169 12.35 -35.76 16.64
CA THR A 169 11.45 -36.91 16.73
C THR A 169 12.06 -38.04 17.55
N ASN A 170 13.36 -38.31 17.40
CA ASN A 170 14.06 -39.33 18.20
C ASN A 170 14.12 -38.97 19.69
N VAL A 171 14.38 -37.71 20.04
CA VAL A 171 14.39 -37.25 21.45
C VAL A 171 13.00 -37.30 22.06
N ILE A 172 11.97 -36.87 21.33
CA ILE A 172 10.56 -36.91 21.81
C ILE A 172 10.11 -38.36 22.03
N ASN A 173 10.52 -39.28 21.17
CA ASN A 173 10.16 -40.69 21.29
C ASN A 173 11.02 -41.45 22.32
N ARG A 174 12.07 -40.83 22.89
CA ARG A 174 12.88 -41.47 23.91
C ARG A 174 12.04 -41.59 25.19
N PRO A 175 11.90 -42.80 25.77
CA PRO A 175 11.26 -42.94 27.07
C PRO A 175 12.05 -42.14 28.10
N LEU A 176 11.35 -41.32 28.88
CA LEU A 176 11.96 -40.50 29.93
C LEU A 176 12.56 -41.43 30.99
N GLU A 177 13.88 -41.35 31.18
CA GLU A 177 14.56 -42.03 32.26
C GLU A 177 14.34 -41.24 33.55
N VAL A 178 13.68 -41.86 34.53
CA VAL A 178 13.28 -41.23 35.80
C VAL A 178 14.47 -40.57 36.52
N VAL A 179 15.65 -41.17 36.44
CA VAL A 179 16.89 -40.66 37.04
C VAL A 179 17.36 -39.35 36.41
N ASP A 180 17.25 -39.22 35.09
CA ASP A 180 17.63 -38.00 34.37
C ASP A 180 16.63 -36.87 34.66
N VAL A 181 15.35 -37.21 34.80
CA VAL A 181 14.29 -36.26 35.18
C VAL A 181 14.49 -35.76 36.61
N GLU A 182 14.79 -36.64 37.56
CA GLU A 182 15.06 -36.24 38.96
C GLU A 182 16.29 -35.35 39.06
N ARG A 183 17.38 -35.68 38.36
CA ARG A 183 18.59 -34.83 38.33
C ARG A 183 18.29 -33.46 37.75
N GLY A 184 17.57 -33.40 36.62
CA GLY A 184 17.16 -32.13 36.00
C GLY A 184 16.26 -31.29 36.91
N LEU A 185 15.37 -31.94 37.68
CA LEU A 185 14.53 -31.27 38.67
C LEU A 185 15.36 -30.66 39.81
N GLN A 186 16.35 -31.39 40.32
CA GLN A 186 17.26 -30.91 41.38
C GLN A 186 18.10 -29.72 40.91
N GLU A 187 18.62 -29.76 39.68
CA GLU A 187 19.37 -28.65 39.09
C GLU A 187 18.47 -27.40 38.90
N ALA A 188 17.24 -27.58 38.43
CA ALA A 188 16.28 -26.49 38.27
C ALA A 188 15.90 -25.85 39.63
N ILE A 189 15.73 -26.68 40.67
CA ILE A 189 15.49 -26.20 42.04
C ILE A 189 16.68 -25.35 42.51
N ALA A 190 17.90 -25.85 42.34
CA ALA A 190 19.11 -25.13 42.75
C ALA A 190 19.28 -23.78 42.00
N ALA A 191 18.94 -23.75 40.71
CA ALA A 191 18.96 -22.51 39.91
C ALA A 191 17.91 -21.49 40.41
N CYS A 192 16.66 -21.93 40.64
CA CYS A 192 15.64 -21.05 41.21
C CYS A 192 16.01 -20.53 42.60
N GLU A 193 16.65 -21.35 43.44
CA GLU A 193 17.16 -20.90 44.74
C GLU A 193 18.28 -19.86 44.62
N ALA A 194 19.12 -19.97 43.59
CA ALA A 194 20.16 -18.98 43.31
C ALA A 194 19.54 -17.65 42.85
N ASP A 195 18.59 -17.69 41.92
CA ASP A 195 17.87 -16.51 41.43
C ASP A 195 17.07 -15.83 42.55
N PHE A 196 16.47 -16.63 43.45
CA PHE A 196 15.76 -16.11 44.62
C PHE A 196 16.72 -15.39 45.59
N LYS A 197 17.94 -15.90 45.77
CA LYS A 197 18.97 -15.24 46.58
C LYS A 197 19.52 -13.97 45.94
N GLU A 198 19.63 -13.92 44.61
CA GLU A 198 20.01 -12.69 43.90
C GLU A 198 18.92 -11.63 44.00
N THR A 199 17.66 -12.01 43.83
CA THR A 199 16.51 -11.09 43.93
C THR A 199 16.27 -10.58 45.35
N GLN A 200 16.64 -11.33 46.40
CA GLN A 200 16.63 -10.84 47.79
C GLN A 200 17.80 -9.92 48.15
N ARG A 201 18.85 -9.84 47.31
CA ARG A 201 20.02 -8.96 47.53
C ARG A 201 19.90 -7.61 46.82
N ALA A 202 18.93 -7.44 45.94
CA ALA A 202 18.58 -6.18 45.27
C ALA A 202 17.53 -5.41 46.08
#